data_AF-A0A1Y6ES74-F1
#
_entry.id   AF-A0A1Y6ES74-F1
#
_cell.length_a   1.000
_cell.length_b   1.000
_cell.length_c   1.000
_cell.angle_alpha   90.00
_cell.angle_beta   90.00
_cell.angle_gamma   90.00
#
_symmetry.space_group_name_H-M   'P 1'
#
loop_
_entity.id
_entity.type
_entity.pdbx_description
1 polymer ?
#
loop_
_entity_poly.entity_id
_entity_poly.type
_entity_poly.pdbx_seq_one_letter_code
_entity_poly.pdbx_strand_id
1 'polypeptide(L)'
;MSDDFLQGTVHQAGDDMQTAICADPAVFALWQGLTPLGRNEFICWVEDAKQAATRARRIGRTVEELQEGKKRPCCWAGCIHRTDKAPSRWQQAVLIDGKAKAR
;
A
#
# COMPACT_ATOMS: atom_id res chain seq x y z
N MET A 1 11.40 -12.85 14.35
CA MET A 1 11.55 -13.29 12.94
C MET A 1 10.71 -12.35 12.10
N SER A 2 11.23 -11.95 10.94
CA SER A 2 10.74 -10.90 10.02
C SER A 2 11.33 -9.50 10.24
N ASP A 3 12.67 -9.40 10.21
CA ASP A 3 13.37 -8.10 10.13
C ASP A 3 13.68 -7.70 8.66
N ASP A 4 13.23 -8.48 7.68
CA ASP A 4 13.65 -8.38 6.26
C ASP A 4 12.52 -8.00 5.28
N PHE A 5 11.31 -7.71 5.77
CA PHE A 5 10.23 -7.25 4.90
C PHE A 5 10.40 -5.75 4.58
N LEU A 6 10.72 -5.44 3.32
CA LEU A 6 10.89 -4.04 2.91
C LEU A 6 9.56 -3.29 2.97
N GLN A 7 9.53 -2.24 3.79
CA GLN A 7 8.35 -1.40 4.00
C GLN A 7 8.27 -0.24 3.00
N GLY A 8 7.15 0.51 3.06
CA GLY A 8 6.98 1.78 2.35
C GLY A 8 7.73 2.92 3.04
N THR A 9 7.63 4.12 2.45
CA THR A 9 8.25 5.34 3.00
C THR A 9 7.49 5.91 4.20
N VAL A 10 6.16 5.87 4.17
CA VAL A 10 5.27 6.43 5.20
C VAL A 10 4.41 5.34 5.84
N HIS A 11 4.10 4.29 5.07
CA HIS A 11 3.26 3.19 5.53
C HIS A 11 4.04 1.88 5.71
N GLN A 12 3.63 1.13 6.72
CA GLN A 12 4.07 -0.25 6.97
C GLN A 12 2.96 -1.22 6.59
N ALA A 13 3.32 -2.33 5.95
CA ALA A 13 2.39 -3.38 5.56
C ALA A 13 1.91 -4.16 6.79
N GLY A 14 0.60 -4.38 6.90
CA GLY A 14 0.04 -5.29 7.90
C GLY A 14 0.46 -6.75 7.68
N ASP A 15 0.36 -7.56 8.73
CA ASP A 15 0.83 -8.95 8.74
C ASP A 15 0.18 -9.83 7.67
N ASP A 16 -1.09 -9.58 7.34
CA ASP A 16 -1.84 -10.30 6.32
C ASP A 16 -1.29 -10.04 4.91
N MET A 17 -0.93 -8.79 4.62
CA MET A 17 -0.28 -8.40 3.37
C MET A 17 1.14 -8.97 3.29
N GLN A 18 1.91 -8.90 4.38
CA GLN A 18 3.24 -9.50 4.44
C GLN A 18 3.17 -11.01 4.18
N THR A 19 2.24 -11.71 4.84
CA THR A 19 2.02 -13.15 4.68
C THR A 19 1.68 -13.49 3.23
N ALA A 20 0.76 -12.75 2.60
CA ALA A 20 0.35 -13.00 1.22
C ALA A 20 1.49 -12.79 0.21
N ILE A 21 2.31 -11.75 0.40
CA ILE A 21 3.44 -11.46 -0.49
C ILE A 21 4.57 -12.48 -0.30
N CYS A 22 4.86 -12.87 0.94
CA CYS A 22 5.90 -13.85 1.25
C CYS A 22 5.52 -15.29 0.89
N ALA A 23 4.23 -15.58 0.68
CA ALA A 23 3.74 -16.91 0.31
C ALA A 23 4.21 -17.37 -1.08
N ASP A 24 4.48 -16.42 -1.99
CA ASP A 24 5.04 -16.69 -3.32
C ASP A 24 6.42 -16.01 -3.44
N PRO A 25 7.52 -16.80 -3.50
CA PRO A 25 8.87 -16.25 -3.62
C PRO A 25 9.08 -15.34 -4.85
N ALA A 26 8.38 -15.59 -5.97
CA ALA A 26 8.49 -14.75 -7.15
C ALA A 26 7.86 -13.38 -6.91
N VAL A 27 6.70 -13.35 -6.25
CA VAL A 27 6.02 -12.11 -5.84
C VAL A 27 6.83 -11.36 -4.80
N PHE A 28 7.42 -12.06 -3.84
CA PHE A 28 8.30 -11.44 -2.85
C PHE A 28 9.53 -10.81 -3.49
N ALA A 29 10.17 -11.46 -4.46
CA ALA A 29 11.28 -10.86 -5.22
C ALA A 29 10.84 -9.61 -6.00
N LEU A 30 9.66 -9.64 -6.62
CA LEU A 30 9.08 -8.48 -7.30
C LEU A 30 8.81 -7.31 -6.33
N TRP A 31 8.32 -7.62 -5.13
CA TRP A 31 8.12 -6.65 -4.05
C TRP A 31 9.43 -6.01 -3.60
N GLN A 32 10.47 -6.82 -3.40
CA GLN A 32 11.80 -6.33 -3.03
C GLN A 32 12.38 -5.40 -4.10
N GLY A 33 12.13 -5.71 -5.38
CA GLY A 33 12.54 -4.89 -6.52
C GLY A 33 11.75 -3.59 -6.73
N LEU A 34 10.69 -3.34 -5.96
CA LEU A 34 10.00 -2.05 -5.99
C LEU A 34 10.86 -0.95 -5.37
N THR A 35 10.60 0.29 -5.76
CA THR A 35 11.12 1.45 -5.00
C THR A 35 10.39 1.54 -3.66
N PRO A 36 10.98 2.19 -2.63
CA PRO A 36 10.28 2.45 -1.37
C PRO A 36 8.93 3.14 -1.58
N LEU A 37 8.86 4.03 -2.58
CA LEU A 37 7.62 4.69 -2.96
C LEU A 37 6.61 3.73 -3.60
N GLY A 38 7.04 2.85 -4.51
CA GLY A 38 6.15 1.85 -5.12
C GLY A 38 5.50 0.95 -4.07
N ARG A 39 6.29 0.49 -3.07
CA ARG A 39 5.75 -0.24 -1.92
C ARG A 39 4.76 0.60 -1.12
N ASN A 40 5.11 1.86 -0.83
CA ASN A 40 4.24 2.78 -0.11
C ASN A 40 2.86 2.95 -0.77
N GLU A 41 2.81 3.00 -2.10
CA GLU A 41 1.55 3.12 -2.84
C GLU A 41 0.65 1.88 -2.65
N PHE A 42 1.20 0.66 -2.77
CA PHE A 42 0.44 -0.57 -2.52
C PHE A 42 -0.03 -0.68 -1.07
N ILE A 43 0.85 -0.37 -0.10
CA ILE A 43 0.50 -0.42 1.31
C ILE A 43 -0.61 0.59 1.61
N CYS A 44 -0.46 1.86 1.22
CA CYS A 44 -1.48 2.88 1.45
C CYS A 44 -2.83 2.49 0.85
N TRP A 45 -2.82 1.89 -0.35
CA TRP A 45 -4.03 1.45 -1.01
C TRP A 45 -4.69 0.27 -0.28
N VAL A 46 -3.93 -0.70 0.23
CA VAL A 46 -4.48 -1.80 1.03
C VAL A 46 -5.01 -1.29 2.38
N GLU A 47 -4.27 -0.43 3.07
CA GLU A 47 -4.63 0.13 4.38
C GLU A 47 -5.84 1.07 4.34
N ASP A 48 -6.09 1.74 3.21
CA ASP A 48 -7.28 2.58 3.01
C ASP A 48 -8.60 1.78 3.03
N ALA A 49 -8.55 0.45 2.87
CA ALA A 49 -9.73 -0.39 2.91
C ALA A 49 -10.31 -0.52 4.33
N LYS A 50 -11.45 0.14 4.58
CA LYS A 50 -12.17 0.08 5.86
C LYS A 50 -12.87 -1.25 6.15
N GLN A 51 -13.14 -2.06 5.13
CA GLN A 51 -13.83 -3.34 5.24
C GLN A 51 -12.84 -4.49 5.00
N ALA A 52 -12.88 -5.53 5.85
CA ALA A 52 -11.99 -6.68 5.75
C ALA A 52 -12.07 -7.39 4.38
N ALA A 53 -13.27 -7.56 3.83
CA ALA A 53 -13.45 -8.15 2.50
C ALA A 53 -12.77 -7.32 1.39
N THR A 54 -12.84 -6.00 1.46
CA THR A 54 -12.16 -5.11 0.50
C THR A 54 -10.65 -5.20 0.66
N ARG A 55 -10.16 -5.26 1.90
CA ARG A 55 -8.73 -5.43 2.21
C ARG A 55 -8.19 -6.73 1.60
N ALA A 56 -8.84 -7.86 1.87
CA ALA A 56 -8.46 -9.16 1.32
C ALA A 56 -8.41 -9.14 -0.21
N ARG A 57 -9.41 -8.53 -0.86
CA ARG A 57 -9.43 -8.36 -2.32
C ARG A 57 -8.28 -7.49 -2.83
N ARG A 58 -7.95 -6.37 -2.16
CA ARG A 58 -6.83 -5.49 -2.53
C ARG A 58 -5.48 -6.19 -2.36
N ILE A 59 -5.33 -7.06 -1.35
CA ILE A 59 -4.13 -7.89 -1.17
C ILE A 59 -3.97 -8.87 -2.33
N GLY A 60 -5.01 -9.63 -2.67
CA GLY A 60 -4.97 -10.56 -3.81
C GLY A 60 -4.63 -9.84 -5.12
N ARG A 61 -5.26 -8.67 -5.35
CA ARG A 61 -4.95 -7.85 -6.53
C ARG A 61 -3.54 -7.26 -6.51
N THR A 62 -2.96 -6.99 -5.34
CA THR A 62 -1.56 -6.56 -5.25
C THR A 62 -0.64 -7.65 -5.78
N VAL A 63 -0.89 -8.91 -5.42
CA VAL A 63 -0.15 -10.07 -5.94
C VAL A 63 -0.26 -10.17 -7.46
N GLU A 64 -1.49 -10.12 -7.99
CA GLU A 64 -1.74 -10.14 -9.45
C GLU A 64 -1.02 -9.01 -10.17
N GLU A 65 -1.14 -7.77 -9.67
CA GLU A 65 -0.54 -6.60 -10.30
C GLU A 65 1.00 -6.63 -10.26
N LEU A 66 1.60 -7.18 -9.22
CA LEU A 66 3.05 -7.40 -9.16
C LEU A 66 3.49 -8.40 -10.23
N GLN A 67 2.77 -9.52 -10.38
CA GLN A 67 3.06 -10.54 -11.39
C GLN A 67 2.89 -9.98 -12.81
N GLU A 68 1.94 -9.07 -13.02
CA GLU A 68 1.78 -8.30 -14.27
C GLU A 68 2.87 -7.23 -14.48
N GLY A 69 3.81 -7.08 -13.54
CA GLY A 69 4.93 -6.13 -13.62
C GLY A 69 4.58 -4.70 -13.23
N LYS A 70 3.38 -4.45 -12.69
CA LYS A 70 2.98 -3.11 -12.26
C LYS A 70 3.78 -2.69 -11.03
N LYS A 71 4.15 -1.41 -11.01
CA LYS A 71 4.95 -0.80 -9.93
C LYS A 71 4.12 0.07 -8.97
N ARG A 72 2.83 0.19 -9.24
CA ARG A 72 1.84 0.92 -8.43
C ARG A 72 0.45 0.29 -8.62
N PRO A 73 -0.47 0.45 -7.65
CA PRO A 73 -1.83 -0.03 -7.80
C PRO A 73 -2.53 0.59 -9.01
N CYS A 74 -3.27 -0.20 -9.79
CA CYS A 74 -4.06 0.37 -10.88
C CYS A 74 -5.34 1.05 -10.35
N CYS A 75 -5.76 2.13 -11.01
CA CYS A 75 -6.88 2.99 -10.56
C CYS A 75 -6.70 3.60 -9.16
N TRP A 76 -5.46 3.79 -8.70
CA TRP A 76 -5.12 4.50 -7.48
C TRP A 76 -4.57 5.89 -7.79
N ALA A 77 -5.12 6.91 -7.11
CA ALA A 77 -4.76 8.31 -7.35
C ALA A 77 -3.40 8.70 -6.76
N GLY A 78 -2.84 7.87 -5.88
CA GLY A 78 -1.60 8.11 -5.17
C GLY A 78 -1.81 8.30 -3.66
N CYS A 79 -0.81 7.93 -2.88
CA CYS A 79 -0.80 8.09 -1.44
C CYS A 79 -0.91 9.57 -1.07
N ILE A 80 -1.95 9.90 -0.32
CA ILE A 80 -2.23 11.27 0.16
C ILE A 80 -1.32 11.70 1.32
N HIS A 81 -0.60 10.75 1.92
CA HIS A 81 0.30 10.98 3.06
C HIS A 81 1.76 11.22 2.62
N ARG A 82 2.02 11.29 1.33
CA ARG A 82 3.35 11.60 0.79
C ARG A 82 3.82 12.98 1.24
N THR A 83 5.06 13.06 1.70
CA THR A 83 5.70 14.31 2.13
C THR A 83 6.50 14.99 1.01
N ASP A 84 6.79 14.27 -0.08
CA ASP A 84 7.57 14.79 -1.21
C ASP A 84 6.76 15.66 -2.17
N LYS A 85 5.42 15.63 -2.07
CA LYS A 85 4.51 16.45 -2.88
C LYS A 85 3.41 17.04 -2.03
N ALA A 86 3.11 18.33 -2.23
CA ALA A 86 1.96 18.96 -1.61
C ALA A 86 0.65 18.27 -2.05
N PRO A 87 -0.24 17.87 -1.11
CA PRO A 87 -1.53 17.28 -1.47
C PRO A 87 -2.37 18.26 -2.28
N SER A 88 -3.10 17.76 -3.28
CA SER A 88 -4.06 18.56 -4.05
C SER A 88 -5.21 19.06 -3.17
N ARG A 89 -5.96 20.08 -3.65
CA ARG A 89 -7.09 20.67 -2.91
C ARG A 89 -8.11 19.65 -2.40
N TRP A 90 -8.45 18.65 -3.21
CA TRP A 90 -9.36 17.58 -2.80
C TRP A 90 -8.73 16.66 -1.75
N GLN A 91 -7.45 16.27 -1.91
CA GLN A 91 -6.75 15.42 -0.94
C GLN A 91 -6.65 16.10 0.42
N GLN A 92 -6.42 17.43 0.46
CA GLN A 92 -6.42 18.21 1.69
C GLN A 92 -7.78 18.15 2.40
N ALA A 93 -8.90 18.19 1.66
CA ALA A 93 -10.24 18.08 2.25
C ALA A 93 -10.49 16.71 2.89
N VAL A 94 -10.05 15.62 2.26
CA VAL A 94 -10.21 14.25 2.80
C VAL A 94 -9.37 14.01 4.06
N LEU A 95 -8.16 14.58 4.12
CA LEU A 95 -7.27 14.46 5.29
C LEU A 95 -7.85 15.13 6.55
N ILE A 96 -8.67 16.16 6.40
CA ILE A 96 -9.30 16.89 7.52
C ILE A 96 -10.33 16.00 8.24
N ASP A 97 -11.15 15.24 7.51
CA ASP A 97 -12.17 14.34 8.09
C ASP A 97 -11.54 13.15 8.85
N GLY A 98 -10.35 12.69 8.45
CA GLY A 98 -9.64 11.62 9.15
C GLY A 98 -9.15 12.02 10.55
N LYS A 99 -8.76 13.29 10.71
CA LYS A 99 -8.25 13.82 11.99
C LYS A 99 -9.35 13.96 13.05
N ALA A 100 -10.60 14.13 12.62
CA ALA A 100 -11.76 14.20 13.52
C ALA A 100 -12.16 12.85 14.13
N LYS A 101 -11.73 11.73 13.51
CA LYS A 101 -12.10 10.37 13.94
C LYS A 101 -11.13 9.73 14.94
N ALA A 102 -10.01 10.39 15.22
CA ALA A 102 -8.98 9.95 16.16
C ALA A 102 -9.10 10.63 17.54
N ARG A 103 -10.26 11.19 17.89
CA ARG A 103 -10.51 11.92 19.14
C ARG A 103 -11.63 11.29 19.95
#